data_AF-A0ABD5DXI2-F1
#
_entry.id   AF-A0ABD5DXI2-F1
#
_cell.length_a   1.000
_cell.length_b   1.000
_cell.length_c   1.000
_cell.angle_alpha   90.00
_cell.angle_beta   90.00
_cell.angle_gamma   90.00
#
_symmetry.space_group_name_H-M   'P 1'
#
loop_
_entity.id
_entity.type
_entity.pdbx_description
1 polymer ?
#
loop_
_entity_poly.entity_id
_entity_poly.type
_entity_poly.pdbx_seq_one_letter_code
_entity_poly.pdbx_strand_id
1 'polypeptide(L)'
;PMQKDMERAIQARSKSVWENGLKQGKLNSSSLARLASTGDCRIFRKRVESKTKDVAVSLVVDMSGSMCGSKIHTAAAASYALSNVLDRLKIPHE
;
A
#
# COMPACT_ATOMS: atom_id res chain seq x y z
N PRO A 1 14.84 5.68 6.41
CA PRO A 1 14.55 4.37 7.02
C PRO A 1 13.04 4.17 7.22
N MET A 2 12.39 4.77 8.23
CA MET A 2 10.95 4.57 8.50
C MET A 2 10.00 5.18 7.45
N GLN A 3 10.31 6.39 6.97
CA GLN A 3 9.49 7.08 5.96
C GLN A 3 9.35 6.27 4.66
N LYS A 4 10.46 5.73 4.14
CA LYS A 4 10.46 4.94 2.89
C LYS A 4 9.67 3.64 3.04
N ASP A 5 9.73 3.02 4.21
CA ASP A 5 9.01 1.77 4.48
C ASP A 5 7.50 2.02 4.57
N MET A 6 7.08 3.10 5.24
CA MET A 6 5.67 3.53 5.29
C MET A 6 5.15 3.93 3.91
N GLU A 7 5.92 4.73 3.17
CA GLU A 7 5.59 5.12 1.80
C GLU A 7 5.42 3.88 0.91
N ARG A 8 6.34 2.93 1.00
CA ARG A 8 6.28 1.67 0.24
C ARG A 8 5.07 0.82 0.65
N ALA A 9 4.75 0.74 1.93
CA ALA A 9 3.59 -0.01 2.42
C ALA A 9 2.27 0.57 1.89
N ILE A 10 2.15 1.90 1.86
CA ILE A 10 0.96 2.60 1.33
C ILE A 10 0.90 2.47 -0.19
N GLN A 11 2.00 2.75 -0.89
CA GLN A 11 2.05 2.66 -2.36
C GLN A 11 1.86 1.24 -2.87
N ALA A 12 2.39 0.22 -2.19
CA ALA A 12 2.21 -1.18 -2.57
C ALA A 12 0.73 -1.57 -2.59
N ARG A 13 -0.09 -1.03 -1.69
CA ARG A 13 -1.55 -1.25 -1.69
C ARG A 13 -2.27 -0.50 -2.80
N SER A 14 -1.66 0.55 -3.36
CA SER A 14 -2.27 1.39 -4.40
C SER A 14 -1.93 0.96 -5.84
N LYS A 15 -0.92 0.10 -6.06
CA LYS A 15 -0.49 -0.23 -7.43
C LYS A 15 -1.54 -1.07 -8.15
N SER A 16 -2.07 -0.53 -9.25
CA SER A 16 -2.86 -1.32 -10.20
C SER A 16 -1.98 -2.36 -10.87
N VAL A 17 -2.37 -3.62 -10.84
CA VAL A 17 -1.63 -4.73 -11.44
C VAL A 17 -2.35 -5.19 -12.71
N TRP A 18 -1.58 -5.64 -13.69
CA TRP A 18 -2.12 -6.33 -14.85
C TRP A 18 -2.25 -7.82 -14.54
N GLU A 19 -3.48 -8.30 -14.53
CA GLU A 19 -3.77 -9.73 -14.50
C GLU A 19 -3.71 -10.26 -15.93
N ASN A 20 -2.82 -11.22 -16.18
CA ASN A 20 -2.59 -11.84 -17.49
C ASN A 20 -3.17 -13.26 -17.52
N GLY A 21 -3.34 -13.83 -18.72
CA GLY A 21 -3.80 -15.22 -18.85
C GLY A 21 -5.31 -15.38 -18.76
N LEU A 22 -6.05 -14.30 -19.04
CA LEU A 22 -7.50 -14.30 -19.04
C LEU A 22 -8.02 -14.73 -20.43
N LYS A 23 -9.22 -15.33 -20.44
CA LYS A 23 -9.94 -15.68 -21.69
C LYS A 23 -10.70 -14.49 -22.29
N GLN A 24 -10.81 -13.39 -21.56
CA GLN A 24 -11.51 -12.17 -21.95
C GLN A 24 -10.79 -10.94 -21.36
N GLY A 25 -10.93 -9.78 -21.99
CA GLY A 25 -10.31 -8.52 -21.56
C GLY A 25 -9.59 -7.81 -22.70
N LYS A 26 -8.55 -7.03 -22.38
CA LYS A 26 -7.71 -6.37 -23.38
C LYS A 26 -6.67 -7.34 -23.91
N LEU A 27 -6.42 -7.35 -25.21
CA LEU A 27 -5.44 -8.25 -25.83
C LEU A 27 -4.03 -7.99 -25.27
N ASN A 28 -3.31 -9.05 -24.92
CA ASN A 28 -1.89 -9.00 -24.58
C ASN A 28 -1.06 -9.42 -25.80
N SER A 29 -0.46 -8.45 -26.51
CA SER A 29 0.28 -8.69 -27.76
C SER A 29 1.47 -9.61 -27.60
N SER A 30 2.11 -9.68 -26.43
CA SER A 30 3.20 -10.64 -26.18
C SER A 30 2.71 -12.08 -26.04
N SER A 31 1.43 -12.28 -25.75
CA SER A 31 0.83 -13.61 -25.58
C SER A 31 0.20 -14.16 -26.86
N LEU A 32 0.10 -13.33 -27.91
CA LEU A 32 -0.42 -13.72 -29.23
C LEU A 32 0.39 -14.85 -29.86
N ALA A 33 1.71 -14.87 -29.66
CA ALA A 33 2.58 -15.94 -30.15
C ALA A 33 2.16 -17.32 -29.59
N ARG A 34 1.64 -17.38 -28.35
CA ARG A 34 1.18 -18.62 -27.72
C ARG A 34 -0.11 -19.17 -28.31
N LEU A 35 -0.96 -18.29 -28.86
CA LEU A 35 -2.16 -18.70 -29.59
C LEU A 35 -1.75 -19.48 -30.84
N ALA A 36 -0.77 -18.96 -31.58
CA ALA A 36 -0.28 -19.60 -32.81
C ALA A 36 0.51 -20.89 -32.55
N SER A 37 1.29 -20.95 -31.45
CA SER A 37 2.14 -22.12 -31.15
C SER A 37 1.43 -23.25 -30.41
N THR A 38 0.48 -22.93 -29.52
CA THR A 38 -0.03 -23.89 -28.51
C THR A 38 -1.55 -23.91 -28.45
N GLY A 39 -2.25 -23.03 -29.20
CA GLY A 39 -3.71 -22.96 -29.21
C GLY A 39 -4.35 -22.44 -27.93
N ASP A 40 -3.57 -21.93 -26.97
CA ASP A 40 -4.10 -21.43 -25.71
C ASP A 40 -4.79 -20.07 -25.90
N CYS A 41 -6.08 -20.01 -25.61
CA CYS A 41 -6.93 -18.83 -25.75
C CYS A 41 -6.76 -17.81 -24.61
N ARG A 42 -5.90 -18.08 -23.62
CA ARG A 42 -5.62 -17.21 -22.46
C ARG A 42 -4.67 -16.05 -22.80
N ILE A 43 -5.03 -15.26 -23.81
CA ILE A 43 -4.20 -14.17 -24.36
C ILE A 43 -4.65 -12.78 -23.92
N PHE A 44 -5.68 -12.69 -23.10
CA PHE A 44 -6.20 -11.43 -22.63
C PHE A 44 -5.60 -11.05 -21.27
N ARG A 45 -5.59 -9.75 -21.01
CA ARG A 45 -5.21 -9.15 -19.75
C ARG A 45 -6.27 -8.16 -19.29
N LYS A 46 -6.40 -7.99 -17.99
CA LYS A 46 -7.29 -7.00 -17.38
C LYS A 46 -6.46 -6.12 -16.45
N ARG A 47 -6.76 -4.82 -16.46
CA ARG A 47 -6.22 -3.91 -15.46
C ARG A 47 -7.03 -4.11 -14.18
N VAL A 48 -6.39 -4.59 -13.14
CA VAL A 48 -6.98 -4.61 -11.79
C VAL A 48 -6.63 -3.28 -11.16
N GLU A 49 -7.61 -2.38 -11.13
CA GLU A 49 -7.46 -1.12 -10.43
C GLU A 49 -7.50 -1.40 -8.93
N SER A 50 -6.41 -1.03 -8.25
CA SER A 50 -6.45 -0.95 -6.79
C SER A 50 -7.26 0.30 -6.45
N LYS A 51 -8.39 0.13 -5.74
CA LYS A 51 -9.11 1.27 -5.17
C LYS A 51 -8.18 1.91 -4.13
N THR A 52 -7.59 3.05 -4.50
CA THR A 52 -6.82 3.86 -3.57
C THR A 52 -7.76 4.27 -2.44
N LYS A 53 -7.45 3.87 -1.21
CA LYS A 53 -8.22 4.31 -0.04
C LYS A 53 -7.68 5.67 0.36
N ASP A 54 -8.57 6.64 0.54
CA ASP A 54 -8.24 7.81 1.36
C ASP A 54 -7.86 7.29 2.75
N VAL A 55 -6.63 7.56 3.18
CA VAL A 55 -6.10 7.06 4.46
C VAL A 55 -6.15 8.20 5.45
N ALA A 56 -6.84 8.01 6.57
CA ALA A 56 -6.74 8.83 7.77
C ALA A 56 -6.17 7.98 8.91
N VAL A 57 -5.32 8.57 9.74
CA VAL A 57 -4.63 7.89 10.86
C VAL A 57 -4.93 8.63 12.15
N SER A 58 -5.20 7.91 13.25
CA SER A 58 -5.34 8.49 14.59
C SER A 58 -4.27 7.89 15.50
N LEU A 59 -3.48 8.74 16.15
CA LEU A 59 -2.37 8.38 17.03
C LEU A 59 -2.77 8.63 18.49
N VAL A 60 -3.00 7.55 19.23
CA VAL A 60 -3.40 7.64 20.64
C VAL A 60 -2.26 7.15 21.54
N VAL A 61 -1.90 7.94 22.55
CA VAL A 61 -0.92 7.57 23.59
C VAL A 61 -1.65 7.11 24.83
N ASP A 62 -1.32 5.90 25.31
CA ASP A 62 -1.84 5.40 26.58
C ASP A 62 -1.27 6.21 27.76
N MET A 63 -2.16 6.59 28.67
CA MET A 63 -1.87 7.37 29.89
C MET A 63 -2.21 6.57 31.17
N SER A 64 -2.36 5.25 31.05
CA SER A 64 -2.61 4.37 32.20
C SER A 64 -1.46 4.39 33.21
N GLY A 65 -1.72 3.93 34.45
CA GLY A 65 -0.69 3.89 35.51
C GLY A 65 0.57 3.09 35.14
N SER A 66 0.47 2.16 34.18
CA SER A 66 1.61 1.36 33.69
C SER A 66 2.62 2.15 32.85
N MET A 67 2.21 3.34 32.37
CA MET A 67 2.98 4.26 31.53
C MET A 67 3.80 5.27 32.34
N CYS A 68 3.70 5.21 33.68
CA CYS A 68 4.50 5.98 34.63
C CYS A 68 6.01 5.99 34.30
N GLY A 69 6.66 7.11 34.60
CA GLY A 69 8.11 7.27 34.51
C GLY A 69 8.59 7.56 33.08
N SER A 70 9.53 6.78 32.58
CA SER A 70 10.15 7.02 31.27
C SER A 70 9.30 6.56 30.08
N LYS A 71 8.36 5.63 30.28
CA LYS A 71 7.58 5.02 29.19
C LYS A 71 6.68 6.02 28.47
N ILE A 72 5.99 6.88 29.22
CA ILE A 72 5.18 7.97 28.66
C ILE A 72 6.01 8.94 27.82
N HIS A 73 7.23 9.27 28.25
CA HIS A 73 8.13 10.15 27.51
C HIS A 73 8.59 9.49 26.20
N THR A 74 8.94 8.20 26.25
CA THR A 74 9.30 7.44 25.05
C THR A 74 8.11 7.31 24.09
N ALA A 75 6.91 7.06 24.61
CA ALA A 75 5.69 6.98 23.80
C ALA A 75 5.38 8.33 23.14
N ALA A 76 5.48 9.43 23.87
CA ALA A 76 5.28 10.78 23.32
C ALA A 76 6.31 11.11 22.22
N ALA A 77 7.59 10.79 22.44
CA ALA A 77 8.64 10.99 21.45
C ALA A 77 8.41 10.12 20.18
N ALA A 78 7.96 8.87 20.36
CA ALA A 78 7.62 7.99 19.25
C ALA A 78 6.41 8.51 18.46
N SER A 79 5.35 8.94 19.13
CA SER A 79 4.18 9.53 18.50
C SER A 79 4.53 10.80 17.72
N TYR A 80 5.39 11.66 18.27
CA TYR A 80 5.89 12.83 17.56
C TYR A 80 6.71 12.47 16.30
N ALA A 81 7.58 11.47 16.40
CA ALA A 81 8.36 10.99 15.25
C ALA A 81 7.45 10.39 14.16
N LEU A 82 6.39 9.68 14.55
CA LEU A 82 5.39 9.12 13.63
C LEU A 82 4.57 10.22 12.96
N SER A 83 4.08 11.21 13.71
CA SER A 83 3.35 12.37 13.18
C SER A 83 4.18 13.11 12.12
N ASN A 84 5.46 13.38 12.38
CA ASN A 84 6.35 14.03 11.41
C ASN A 84 6.53 13.20 10.13
N VAL A 85 6.52 11.87 10.22
CA VAL A 85 6.55 11.01 9.02
C VAL A 85 5.22 11.08 8.26
N LEU A 86 4.08 11.07 8.95
CA LEU A 86 2.76 11.20 8.33
C LEU A 86 2.57 12.55 7.64
N ASP A 87 3.06 13.63 8.24
CA ASP A 87 3.09 14.98 7.64
C ASP A 87 3.84 14.99 6.30
N ARG A 88 5.04 14.39 6.27
CA ARG A 88 5.85 14.30 5.05
C ARG A 88 5.19 13.46 3.96
N LEU A 89 4.39 12.47 4.36
CA LEU A 89 3.61 11.64 3.44
C LEU A 89 2.28 12.30 3.04
N LYS A 90 1.96 13.49 3.58
CA LYS A 90 0.71 14.24 3.35
C LYS A 90 -0.54 13.43 3.70
N ILE A 91 -0.45 12.64 4.77
CA ILE A 91 -1.56 11.82 5.27
C ILE A 91 -2.24 12.60 6.40
N PRO A 92 -3.56 12.83 6.34
CA PRO A 92 -4.28 13.45 7.42
C PRO A 92 -4.20 12.56 8.67
N HIS A 93 -3.81 13.17 9.78
CA HIS A 93 -3.72 12.48 11.05
C HIS A 93 -4.04 13.39 12.23
N GLU A 94 -4.47 12.76 13.33
CA GLU A 94 -4.75 13.38 14.63
C GLU A 94 -4.04 12.62 15.76
#